data_AF-A0A818EGL6-F1
#
_entry.id   AF-A0A818EGL6-F1
#
_cell.length_a   1.000
_cell.length_b   1.000
_cell.length_c   1.000
_cell.angle_alpha   90.00
_cell.angle_beta   90.00
_cell.angle_gamma   90.00
#
_symmetry.space_group_name_H-M   'P 1'
#
loop_
_entity.id
_entity.type
_entity.pdbx_description
1 polymer ?
#
loop_
_entity_poly.entity_id
_entity_poly.type
_entity_poly.pdbx_seq_one_letter_code
_entity_poly.pdbx_strand_id
1 'polypeptide(L)'
;MKKKCWICTTNGCKIFVHTDINNNYLCGGKNEYEHAANPELLEIHQTRQQIKRQVMNELTPIGAVYDEKMSKTSMSSTAIAIFPTVREIYQGFAKTRRKAMPPAPQSCIFDIPEQYTLTIDNKRFLLFDEARVR
;
A
#
# COMPACT_ATOMS: atom_id res chain seq x y z
N MET A 1 3.86 17.50 -16.59
CA MET A 1 3.16 16.32 -17.16
C MET A 1 3.41 15.11 -16.27
N LYS A 2 2.37 14.41 -15.80
CA LYS A 2 2.52 13.14 -15.07
C LYS A 2 2.91 12.04 -16.06
N LYS A 3 4.05 11.36 -15.82
CA LYS A 3 4.53 10.23 -16.63
C LYS A 3 4.42 8.94 -15.81
N LYS A 4 4.14 7.82 -16.47
CA LYS A 4 4.24 6.48 -15.86
C LYS A 4 5.57 5.86 -16.24
N CYS A 5 6.17 5.12 -15.31
CA CYS A 5 7.36 4.30 -15.55
C CYS A 5 6.98 2.84 -15.32
N TRP A 6 7.19 2.02 -16.33
CA TRP A 6 6.98 0.57 -16.32
C TRP A 6 8.35 -0.07 -16.25
N ILE A 7 8.53 -1.00 -15.31
CA ILE A 7 9.77 -1.74 -15.14
C ILE A 7 9.47 -3.23 -15.28
N CYS A 8 10.42 -3.97 -15.82
CA CYS A 8 10.31 -5.42 -15.82
C CYS A 8 10.40 -5.96 -14.39
N THR A 9 9.59 -6.96 -14.07
CA THR A 9 9.60 -7.65 -12.76
C THR A 9 10.57 -8.82 -12.70
N THR A 10 11.17 -9.22 -13.82
CA THR A 10 12.17 -10.29 -13.88
C THR A 10 13.47 -9.82 -13.24
N ASN A 11 14.00 -10.60 -12.29
CA ASN A 11 15.25 -10.29 -11.61
C ASN A 11 16.40 -10.11 -12.61
N GLY A 12 17.12 -8.99 -12.49
CA GLY A 12 18.24 -8.64 -13.37
C GLY A 12 17.85 -7.99 -14.71
N CYS A 13 16.55 -7.93 -15.04
CA CYS A 13 16.10 -7.26 -16.25
C CYS A 13 16.13 -5.74 -16.08
N LYS A 14 16.84 -5.06 -16.99
CA LYS A 14 17.03 -3.60 -16.99
C LYS A 14 16.07 -2.88 -17.96
N ILE A 15 15.03 -3.57 -18.43
CA ILE A 15 14.03 -2.99 -19.33
C ILE A 15 13.10 -2.09 -18.53
N PHE A 16 12.94 -0.87 -19.03
CA PHE A 16 11.96 0.08 -18.53
C PHE A 16 11.33 0.82 -19.70
N VAL A 17 10.08 1.23 -19.53
CA VAL A 17 9.32 2.00 -20.51
C VAL A 17 8.66 3.16 -19.80
N HIS A 18 8.74 4.34 -20.38
CA HIS A 18 7.99 5.52 -19.99
C HIS A 18 6.80 5.70 -20.92
N THR A 19 5.63 5.91 -20.33
CA THR A 19 4.42 6.30 -21.06
C THR A 19 3.83 7.57 -20.46
N ASP A 20 2.96 8.22 -21.22
CA ASP A 20 2.07 9.24 -20.66
C ASP A 20 0.98 8.59 -19.77
N ILE A 21 0.05 9.42 -19.29
CA ILE A 21 -1.05 8.95 -18.45
C ILE A 21 -2.06 8.06 -19.20
N ASN A 22 -2.13 8.19 -20.53
CA ASN A 22 -2.98 7.45 -21.45
C ASN A 22 -2.28 6.19 -22.01
N ASN A 23 -1.09 5.86 -21.49
CA ASN A 23 -0.25 4.76 -21.94
C ASN A 23 0.35 4.92 -23.35
N ASN A 24 0.41 6.13 -23.88
CA ASN A 24 1.16 6.40 -25.10
C ASN A 24 2.66 6.30 -24.81
N TYR A 25 3.39 5.55 -25.63
CA TYR A 25 4.83 5.39 -25.51
C TYR A 25 5.55 6.74 -25.61
N LEU A 26 6.45 7.01 -24.66
CA LEU A 26 7.29 8.22 -24.67
C LEU A 26 8.74 7.87 -24.98
N CYS A 27 9.34 6.97 -24.19
CA CYS A 27 10.72 6.50 -24.36
C CYS A 27 10.95 5.25 -23.51
N GLY A 28 12.01 4.48 -23.73
CA GLY A 28 12.33 3.28 -22.96
C GLY A 28 13.78 2.85 -23.12
N GLY A 29 14.23 1.97 -22.21
CA GLY A 29 15.53 1.29 -22.29
C GLY A 29 15.57 0.24 -23.41
N LYS A 30 16.64 -0.57 -23.47
CA LYS A 30 16.90 -1.57 -24.53
C LYS A 30 15.61 -2.29 -24.99
N ASN A 31 15.39 -2.31 -26.31
CA ASN A 31 14.24 -2.94 -26.97
C ASN A 31 14.37 -4.47 -27.09
N GLU A 32 15.51 -5.04 -26.72
CA GLU A 32 15.76 -6.48 -26.77
C GLU A 32 15.14 -7.14 -25.53
N TYR A 33 13.92 -7.64 -25.69
CA TYR A 33 13.24 -8.47 -24.71
C TYR A 33 13.89 -9.86 -24.66
N GLU A 34 14.65 -10.15 -23.59
CA GLU A 34 15.28 -11.46 -23.41
C GLU A 34 14.36 -12.51 -22.78
N HIS A 35 13.13 -12.16 -22.39
CA HIS A 35 12.21 -13.12 -21.78
C HIS A 35 10.75 -12.80 -22.08
N ALA A 36 9.95 -13.86 -22.25
CA ALA A 36 8.50 -13.75 -22.38
C ALA A 36 7.86 -13.29 -21.06
N ALA A 37 6.65 -12.76 -21.15
CA ALA A 37 5.83 -12.51 -19.96
C ALA A 37 5.46 -13.86 -19.32
N ASN A 38 5.69 -14.00 -18.02
CA ASN A 38 5.24 -15.18 -17.30
C ASN A 38 3.70 -15.12 -17.14
N PRO A 39 2.94 -16.07 -17.74
CA PRO A 39 1.49 -16.03 -17.75
C PRO A 39 0.90 -16.12 -16.33
N GLU A 40 1.54 -16.86 -15.44
CA GLU A 40 1.09 -17.04 -14.04
C GLU A 40 1.24 -15.75 -13.25
N LEU A 41 2.39 -15.07 -13.37
CA LEU A 41 2.61 -13.77 -12.72
C LEU A 41 1.68 -12.70 -13.26
N LEU A 42 1.35 -12.76 -14.56
CA LEU A 42 0.39 -11.86 -15.17
C LEU A 42 -1.02 -12.08 -14.58
N GLU A 43 -1.44 -13.33 -14.46
CA GLU A 43 -2.72 -13.71 -13.85
C GLU A 43 -2.81 -13.26 -12.39
N ILE A 44 -1.76 -13.49 -11.60
CA ILE A 44 -1.64 -13.01 -10.21
C ILE A 44 -1.78 -11.49 -10.15
N HIS A 45 -1.08 -10.77 -11.02
CA HIS A 45 -1.14 -9.31 -11.02
C HIS A 45 -2.54 -8.80 -11.38
N GLN A 46 -3.20 -9.38 -12.39
CA GLN A 46 -4.55 -9.00 -12.80
C GLN A 46 -5.57 -9.24 -11.68
N THR A 47 -5.56 -10.42 -11.06
CA THR A 47 -6.46 -10.77 -9.95
C THR A 47 -6.28 -9.83 -8.77
N ARG A 48 -5.04 -9.49 -8.41
CA ARG A 48 -4.74 -8.53 -7.34
C ARG A 48 -5.27 -7.13 -7.64
N GLN A 49 -5.18 -6.67 -8.90
CA GLN A 49 -5.75 -5.38 -9.29
C GLN A 49 -7.28 -5.37 -9.21
N GLN A 50 -7.94 -6.49 -9.51
CA GLN A 50 -9.38 -6.63 -9.36
C GLN A 50 -9.81 -6.56 -7.89
N ILE A 51 -9.15 -7.31 -6.99
CA ILE A 51 -9.36 -7.21 -5.53
C ILE A 51 -9.16 -5.76 -5.08
N LYS A 52 -8.11 -5.08 -5.59
CA LYS A 52 -7.86 -3.67 -5.28
C LYS A 52 -8.98 -2.74 -5.70
N ARG A 53 -9.52 -2.89 -6.90
CA ARG A 53 -10.64 -2.07 -7.37
C ARG A 53 -11.89 -2.33 -6.54
N GLN A 54 -12.21 -3.59 -6.25
CA GLN A 54 -13.39 -3.95 -5.49
C GLN A 54 -13.32 -3.43 -4.05
N VAL A 55 -12.22 -3.66 -3.33
CA VAL A 55 -12.00 -3.15 -1.96
C VAL A 55 -12.00 -1.62 -1.86
N MET A 56 -11.67 -0.91 -2.94
CA MET A 56 -11.72 0.56 -2.95
C MET A 56 -13.10 1.12 -3.26
N ASN A 57 -13.94 0.36 -3.98
CA ASN A 57 -15.27 0.79 -4.40
C ASN A 57 -16.37 0.32 -3.45
N GLU A 58 -16.18 -0.83 -2.80
CA GLU A 58 -17.15 -1.47 -1.90
C GLU A 58 -16.67 -1.37 -0.44
N LEU A 59 -17.61 -1.18 0.49
CA LEU A 59 -17.35 -1.25 1.94
C LEU A 59 -17.13 -2.70 2.43
N THR A 60 -17.01 -3.65 1.52
CA THR A 60 -16.84 -5.07 1.83
C THR A 60 -15.47 -5.31 2.49
N PRO A 61 -15.42 -6.13 3.57
CA PRO A 61 -14.15 -6.51 4.19
C PRO A 61 -13.22 -7.20 3.19
N ILE A 62 -11.92 -6.89 3.25
CA ILE A 62 -10.90 -7.44 2.35
C ILE A 62 -10.88 -8.98 2.36
N GLY A 63 -11.12 -9.59 3.53
CA GLY A 63 -11.19 -11.04 3.67
C GLY A 63 -12.30 -11.66 2.82
N ALA A 64 -13.51 -11.11 2.88
CA ALA A 64 -14.65 -11.59 2.10
C ALA A 64 -14.39 -11.47 0.58
N VAL A 65 -13.83 -10.34 0.14
CA VAL A 65 -13.45 -10.14 -1.27
C VAL A 65 -12.36 -11.13 -1.70
N TYR A 66 -11.38 -11.38 -0.84
CA TYR A 66 -10.31 -12.34 -1.12
C TYR A 66 -10.86 -13.76 -1.28
N ASP A 67 -11.64 -14.24 -0.32
CA ASP A 67 -12.18 -15.60 -0.32
C ASP A 67 -13.13 -15.83 -1.50
N GLU A 68 -13.99 -14.85 -1.79
CA GLU A 68 -14.85 -14.86 -2.98
C GLU A 68 -14.02 -14.92 -4.26
N LYS A 69 -12.95 -14.14 -4.34
CA LYS A 69 -12.10 -14.10 -5.53
C LYS A 69 -11.33 -15.40 -5.70
N MET A 70 -10.76 -15.95 -4.65
CA MET A 70 -10.05 -17.24 -4.69
C MET A 70 -11.00 -18.39 -5.05
N SER A 71 -12.26 -18.34 -4.57
CA SER A 71 -13.27 -19.36 -4.90
C SER A 71 -13.74 -19.30 -6.35
N LYS A 72 -13.78 -18.09 -6.95
CA LYS A 72 -14.24 -17.88 -8.34
C LYS A 72 -13.13 -17.99 -9.38
N THR A 73 -11.87 -17.88 -8.98
CA THR A 73 -10.74 -17.80 -9.91
C THR A 73 -10.22 -19.21 -10.23
N SER A 74 -10.27 -19.59 -11.50
CA SER A 74 -9.68 -20.83 -12.02
C SER A 74 -8.19 -20.65 -12.32
N MET A 75 -7.42 -20.23 -11.31
CA MET A 75 -5.97 -20.08 -11.43
C MET A 75 -5.26 -21.42 -11.56
N SER A 76 -4.11 -21.44 -12.24
CA SER A 76 -3.26 -22.63 -12.24
C SER A 76 -2.77 -22.95 -10.83
N SER A 77 -2.46 -24.22 -10.56
CA SER A 77 -1.94 -24.66 -9.25
C SER A 77 -0.65 -23.92 -8.86
N THR A 78 0.20 -23.63 -9.84
CA THR A 78 1.41 -22.82 -9.71
C THR A 78 1.11 -21.36 -9.35
N ALA A 79 0.12 -20.74 -10.01
CA ALA A 79 -0.31 -19.39 -9.71
C ALA A 79 -0.92 -19.28 -8.31
N ILE A 80 -1.69 -20.28 -7.88
CA ILE A 80 -2.25 -20.36 -6.52
C ILE A 80 -1.14 -20.44 -5.47
N ALA A 81 -0.11 -21.25 -5.71
CA ALA A 81 0.99 -21.44 -4.78
C ALA A 81 1.83 -20.15 -4.56
N ILE A 82 1.91 -19.30 -5.58
CA ILE A 82 2.66 -18.02 -5.55
C ILE A 82 1.72 -16.85 -5.18
N PHE A 83 0.41 -17.06 -5.13
CA PHE A 83 -0.55 -15.99 -4.85
C PHE A 83 -0.35 -15.43 -3.44
N PRO A 84 -0.35 -14.09 -3.27
CA PRO A 84 -0.19 -13.48 -1.96
C PRO A 84 -1.31 -13.90 -1.01
N THR A 85 -0.95 -14.20 0.22
CA THR A 85 -1.90 -14.49 1.28
C THR A 85 -2.80 -13.30 1.58
N VAL A 86 -3.98 -13.56 2.15
CA VAL A 86 -4.90 -12.51 2.59
C VAL A 86 -4.21 -11.48 3.50
N ARG A 87 -3.30 -11.92 4.38
CA ARG A 87 -2.52 -11.06 5.28
C ARG A 87 -1.58 -10.12 4.52
N GLU A 88 -0.88 -10.61 3.50
CA GLU A 88 0.00 -9.79 2.66
C GLU A 88 -0.79 -8.76 1.85
N ILE A 89 -1.99 -9.14 1.41
CA ILE A 89 -2.93 -8.24 0.76
C ILE A 89 -3.36 -7.12 1.73
N TYR A 90 -3.79 -7.46 2.95
CA TYR A 90 -4.10 -6.48 4.01
C TYR A 90 -2.96 -5.48 4.24
N GLN A 91 -1.73 -5.96 4.36
CA GLN A 91 -0.55 -5.10 4.56
C GLN A 91 -0.33 -4.16 3.38
N GLY A 92 -0.53 -4.64 2.14
CA GLY A 92 -0.45 -3.82 0.92
C GLY A 92 -1.49 -2.70 0.89
N PHE A 93 -2.73 -2.99 1.29
CA PHE A 93 -3.78 -1.96 1.39
C PHE A 93 -3.52 -0.97 2.51
N ALA A 94 -3.07 -1.43 3.70
CA ALA A 94 -2.73 -0.54 4.80
C ALA A 94 -1.62 0.46 4.43
N LYS A 95 -0.61 0.02 3.66
CA LYS A 95 0.42 0.91 3.10
C LYS A 95 -0.16 1.92 2.10
N THR A 96 -1.13 1.51 1.28
CA THR A 96 -1.77 2.38 0.29
C THR A 96 -2.67 3.42 0.97
N ARG A 97 -3.51 3.01 1.94
CA ARG A 97 -4.37 3.89 2.72
C ARG A 97 -3.57 4.91 3.51
N ARG A 98 -2.45 4.52 4.15
CA ARG A 98 -1.55 5.45 4.84
C ARG A 98 -0.93 6.53 3.94
N LYS A 99 -0.73 6.24 2.65
CA LYS A 99 -0.22 7.24 1.68
C LYS A 99 -1.31 8.20 1.18
N ALA A 100 -2.57 7.75 1.20
CA ALA A 100 -3.72 8.54 0.75
C ALA A 100 -4.35 9.35 1.89
N MET A 101 -4.21 8.87 3.14
CA MET A 101 -4.65 9.58 4.33
C MET A 101 -3.73 10.79 4.52
N PRO A 102 -4.28 12.00 4.73
CA PRO A 102 -3.49 13.13 5.19
C PRO A 102 -2.74 12.68 6.45
N PRO A 103 -1.48 13.11 6.66
CA PRO A 103 -0.85 12.90 7.95
C PRO A 103 -1.84 13.35 9.01
N ALA A 104 -2.08 12.50 10.02
CA ALA A 104 -2.89 12.89 11.16
C ALA A 104 -2.38 14.27 11.60
N PRO A 105 -3.28 15.23 11.89
CA PRO A 105 -2.83 16.51 12.41
C PRO A 105 -1.84 16.17 13.52
N GLN A 106 -0.59 16.64 13.39
CA GLN A 106 0.33 16.59 14.51
C GLN A 106 -0.46 17.20 15.63
N SER A 107 -0.82 16.38 16.63
CA SER A 107 -1.47 16.91 17.81
C SER A 107 -0.45 17.87 18.38
N CYS A 108 -0.60 19.15 18.07
CA CYS A 108 -0.22 20.19 19.00
C CYS A 108 -1.03 19.81 20.23
N ILE A 109 -0.34 19.09 21.12
CA ILE A 109 -0.23 19.45 22.52
C ILE A 109 -1.53 20.12 22.92
N PHE A 110 -2.48 19.33 23.43
CA PHE A 110 -3.45 19.93 24.33
C PHE A 110 -2.58 20.58 25.41
N ASP A 111 -2.34 21.89 25.31
CA ASP A 111 -1.74 22.66 26.39
C ASP A 111 -2.70 22.44 27.54
N ILE A 112 -2.34 21.54 28.45
CA ILE A 112 -3.17 21.22 29.60
C ILE A 112 -3.25 22.54 30.36
N PRO A 113 -4.44 23.18 30.43
CA PRO A 113 -4.55 24.46 31.09
C PRO A 113 -4.01 24.34 32.52
N GLU A 114 -3.29 25.35 33.04
CA GLU A 114 -2.59 25.25 34.34
C GLU A 114 -3.49 24.73 35.47
N GLN A 115 -4.77 25.10 35.45
CA GLN A 115 -5.81 24.62 36.37
C GLN A 115 -5.97 23.09 36.43
N TYR A 116 -5.59 22.37 35.37
CA TYR A 116 -5.58 20.91 35.28
C TYR A 116 -4.17 20.31 35.44
N THR A 117 -3.18 21.12 35.84
CA THR A 117 -1.83 20.65 36.19
C THR A 117 -1.57 20.69 37.69
N LEU A 118 -2.43 21.38 38.44
CA LEU A 118 -2.30 21.64 39.88
C LEU A 118 -3.44 20.98 40.68
N THR A 119 -3.15 20.52 41.89
CA THR A 119 -4.15 20.12 42.88
C THR A 119 -4.80 21.34 43.52
N ILE A 120 -5.87 21.13 44.30
CA ILE A 120 -6.54 22.18 45.09
C ILE A 120 -5.58 22.88 46.06
N ASP A 121 -4.52 22.19 46.52
CA ASP A 121 -3.44 22.74 47.36
C ASP A 121 -2.27 23.34 46.54
N ASN A 122 -2.49 23.61 45.26
CA ASN A 122 -1.50 24.19 44.34
C ASN A 122 -0.24 23.33 44.10
N LYS A 123 -0.34 22.00 44.24
CA LYS A 123 0.77 21.08 43.97
C LYS A 123 0.66 20.49 42.57
N ARG A 124 1.76 20.39 41.83
CA ARG A 124 1.77 19.71 40.51
C ARG A 124 1.39 18.23 40.66
N PHE A 125 0.38 17.76 39.92
CA PHE A 125 -0.06 16.36 39.98
C PHE A 125 0.26 15.56 38.71
N LEU A 126 0.65 16.23 37.62
CA LEU A 126 1.09 15.56 36.40
C LEU A 126 2.62 15.37 36.41
N LEU A 127 3.05 14.12 36.55
CA LEU A 127 4.44 13.68 36.32
C LEU A 127 4.77 13.84 34.84
N PHE A 128 5.47 14.91 34.47
CA PHE A 128 6.23 14.94 33.22
C PHE A 128 7.57 14.25 33.46
N ASP A 129 7.92 13.31 32.60
CA ASP A 129 9.24 12.70 32.56
C ASP A 129 10.22 13.73 31.94
N GLU A 130 10.93 14.49 32.79
CA GLU A 130 11.92 15.50 32.37
C GLU A 130 13.14 14.90 31.63
N ALA A 131 13.16 13.58 31.38
CA ALA A 131 14.30 12.87 30.79
C ALA A 131 14.52 13.09 29.28
N ARG A 132 13.87 14.06 28.62
CA ARG A 132 14.08 14.34 27.18
C ARG A 132 14.45 15.77 26.85
N VAL A 133 15.34 16.37 27.63
CA VAL A 133 16.17 17.49 27.16
C VAL A 133 17.64 17.21 27.46
N ARG A 134 18.33 16.59 26.50
CA ARG A 134 19.77 16.74 26.28
C ARG A 134 20.03 16.73 24.78
#